data_AF-A0A944BKB4-F1
#
_entry.id   AF-A0A944BKB4-F1
#
_cell.length_a   1.000
_cell.length_b   1.000
_cell.length_c   1.000
_cell.angle_alpha   90.00
_cell.angle_beta   90.00
_cell.angle_gamma   90.00
#
_symmetry.space_group_name_H-M   'P 1'
#
loop_
_entity.id
_entity.type
_entity.pdbx_description
1 polymer ?
#
loop_
_entity_poly.entity_id
_entity_poly.type
_entity_poly.pdbx_seq_one_letter_code
_entity_poly.pdbx_strand_id
1 'polypeptide(L)'
;MKAHQLKNAILQLAVQGKLVPQNPNDEPASKLLERIADEKRRRIKAGEIKKDKRDSTIVRRGASFYEISNTTEQCIDDELPFDLPKGWEWARLASVVYNRGQCTPHTDFCYIDIGSINNINQTLNPNETIISPNVAPSRARKLVCYGDILYATVRPYLHNMCIIDKEFS
;
A
#
# COMPACT_ATOMS: atom_id res chain seq x y z
N MET A 1 25.92 11.18 -19.46
CA MET A 1 24.69 10.85 -18.72
C MET A 1 24.48 11.92 -17.66
N LYS A 2 23.31 12.57 -17.60
CA LYS A 2 23.02 13.57 -16.54
C LYS A 2 22.78 12.83 -15.21
N ALA A 3 23.17 13.41 -14.07
CA ALA A 3 23.02 12.78 -12.74
C ALA A 3 21.58 12.27 -12.46
N HIS A 4 20.57 13.01 -12.93
CA HIS A 4 19.17 12.61 -12.83
C HIS A 4 18.84 11.32 -13.61
N GLN A 5 19.41 11.15 -14.81
CA GLN A 5 19.20 9.94 -15.62
C GLN A 5 19.80 8.70 -14.94
N LEU A 6 20.98 8.85 -14.33
CA LEU A 6 21.61 7.77 -13.58
C LEU A 6 20.79 7.38 -12.35
N LYS A 7 20.31 8.37 -11.58
CA LYS A 7 19.44 8.13 -10.42
C LYS A 7 18.20 7.34 -10.83
N ASN A 8 17.52 7.75 -11.90
CA ASN A 8 16.31 7.07 -12.36
C ASN A 8 16.61 5.64 -12.85
N ALA A 9 17.73 5.43 -13.55
CA ALA A 9 18.15 4.10 -13.97
C ALA A 9 18.41 3.17 -12.78
N ILE A 10 19.09 3.65 -11.74
CA ILE A 10 19.34 2.88 -10.51
C ILE A 10 18.03 2.53 -9.82
N LEU A 11 17.11 3.48 -9.67
CA LEU A 11 15.79 3.23 -9.08
C LEU A 11 14.98 2.21 -9.87
N GLN A 12 15.02 2.29 -11.21
CA GLN A 12 14.36 1.31 -12.07
C GLN A 12 14.94 -0.10 -11.88
N LEU A 13 16.26 -0.22 -11.82
CA LEU A 13 16.93 -1.50 -11.54
C LEU A 13 16.59 -2.03 -10.15
N ALA A 14 16.44 -1.15 -9.16
CA ALA A 14 16.04 -1.52 -7.80
C ALA A 14 14.64 -2.15 -7.77
N VAL A 15 13.68 -1.48 -8.41
CA VAL A 15 12.29 -1.95 -8.51
C VAL A 15 12.18 -3.26 -9.28
N GLN A 16 13.05 -3.49 -10.26
CA GLN A 16 13.12 -4.75 -11.01
C GLN A 16 13.88 -5.87 -10.26
N GLY A 17 14.42 -5.62 -9.06
CA GLY A 17 15.20 -6.60 -8.31
C GLY A 17 16.56 -6.94 -8.95
N LYS A 18 17.10 -6.06 -9.81
CA LYS A 18 18.33 -6.30 -10.59
C LYS A 18 19.59 -5.74 -9.95
N LEU A 19 19.49 -5.04 -8.82
CA LEU A 19 20.65 -4.44 -8.14
C LEU A 19 21.46 -5.44 -7.31
N VAL A 20 20.88 -6.59 -6.93
CA VAL A 20 21.52 -7.60 -6.09
C VAL A 20 21.24 -8.99 -6.67
N PRO A 21 22.21 -9.92 -6.64
CA PRO A 21 21.97 -11.31 -7.03
C PRO A 21 20.83 -11.92 -6.23
N GLN A 22 19.90 -12.59 -6.92
CA GLN A 22 18.79 -13.28 -6.26
C GLN A 22 19.28 -14.59 -5.63
N ASN A 23 18.83 -14.88 -4.40
CA ASN A 23 19.13 -16.14 -3.74
C ASN A 23 18.06 -17.19 -4.13
N PRO A 24 18.44 -18.29 -4.80
CA PRO A 24 17.48 -19.32 -5.21
C PRO A 24 16.75 -20.02 -4.07
N ASN A 25 17.26 -19.91 -2.84
CA ASN A 25 16.69 -20.52 -1.64
C ASN A 25 15.72 -19.60 -0.88
N ASP A 26 15.52 -18.36 -1.34
CA ASP A 26 14.55 -17.46 -0.73
C ASP A 26 13.13 -18.02 -0.88
N GLU A 27 12.28 -17.77 0.12
CA GLU A 27 10.87 -18.14 0.06
C GLU A 27 10.19 -17.40 -1.10
N PRO A 28 9.45 -18.10 -2.00
CA PRO A 28 8.75 -17.44 -3.07
C PRO A 28 7.63 -16.54 -2.53
N ALA A 29 7.44 -15.38 -3.14
CA ALA A 29 6.44 -14.39 -2.75
C ALA A 29 5.01 -14.97 -2.73
N SER A 30 4.73 -15.99 -3.54
CA SER A 30 3.46 -16.74 -3.54
C SER A 30 3.08 -17.27 -2.15
N LYS A 31 4.05 -17.70 -1.33
CA LYS A 31 3.82 -18.17 0.04
C LYS A 31 3.47 -17.05 1.02
N LEU A 32 4.05 -15.87 0.83
CA LEU A 32 3.64 -14.69 1.60
C LEU A 32 2.23 -14.22 1.18
N LEU A 33 1.94 -14.20 -0.13
CA LEU A 33 0.62 -13.84 -0.64
C LEU A 33 -0.48 -14.79 -0.14
N GLU A 34 -0.20 -16.09 -0.08
CA GLU A 34 -1.09 -17.10 0.52
C GLU A 34 -1.41 -16.75 1.98
N ARG A 35 -0.37 -16.51 2.80
CA ARG A 35 -0.54 -16.11 4.21
C ARG A 35 -1.31 -14.80 4.38
N ILE A 36 -1.05 -13.80 3.54
CA ILE A 36 -1.77 -12.52 3.57
C ILE A 36 -3.24 -12.73 3.22
N ALA A 37 -3.54 -13.51 2.18
CA ALA A 37 -4.91 -13.79 1.79
C ALA A 37 -5.68 -14.52 2.90
N ASP A 38 -5.03 -15.48 3.57
CA ASP A 38 -5.61 -16.23 4.69
C ASP A 38 -5.93 -15.33 5.88
N GLU A 39 -4.96 -14.50 6.28
CA GLU A 39 -5.13 -13.55 7.38
C GLU A 39 -6.22 -12.51 7.04
N LYS A 40 -6.26 -12.02 5.80
CA LYS A 40 -7.31 -11.10 5.34
C LYS A 40 -8.69 -11.77 5.42
N ARG A 41 -8.85 -13.02 5.00
CA ARG A 41 -10.10 -13.79 5.14
C ARG A 41 -10.50 -13.97 6.61
N ARG A 42 -9.53 -14.27 7.49
CA ARG A 42 -9.76 -14.38 8.94
C ARG A 42 -10.32 -13.07 9.52
N ARG A 43 -9.67 -11.94 9.22
CA ARG A 43 -10.09 -10.61 9.70
C ARG A 43 -11.46 -10.18 9.15
N ILE A 44 -11.76 -10.50 7.89
CA ILE A 44 -13.08 -10.27 7.30
C ILE A 44 -14.14 -11.09 8.04
N LYS A 45 -13.87 -12.38 8.32
CA LYS A 45 -14.79 -13.25 9.07
C LYS A 45 -15.01 -12.76 10.50
N ALA A 46 -13.98 -12.19 11.13
CA ALA A 46 -14.06 -11.57 12.45
C ALA A 46 -14.73 -10.19 12.46
N GLY A 47 -15.01 -9.59 11.28
CA GLY A 47 -15.59 -8.26 11.16
C GLY A 47 -14.62 -7.11 11.43
N GLU A 48 -13.33 -7.40 11.60
CA GLU A 48 -12.28 -6.39 11.86
C GLU A 48 -12.03 -5.50 10.64
N ILE A 49 -12.18 -6.05 9.43
CA ILE A 49 -11.99 -5.34 8.16
C ILE A 49 -13.13 -5.66 7.19
N LYS A 50 -13.42 -4.72 6.30
CA LYS A 50 -14.44 -4.91 5.24
C LYS A 50 -13.84 -5.68 4.07
N LYS A 51 -14.65 -6.53 3.42
CA LYS A 51 -14.28 -7.19 2.17
C LYS A 51 -14.13 -6.15 1.06
N ASP A 52 -13.00 -6.17 0.35
CA ASP A 52 -12.81 -5.34 -0.83
C ASP A 52 -13.64 -5.90 -2.00
N LYS A 53 -14.33 -5.01 -2.72
CA LYS A 53 -15.11 -5.36 -3.91
C LYS A 53 -14.23 -5.63 -5.13
N ARG A 54 -12.99 -5.11 -5.13
CA ARG A 54 -12.03 -5.21 -6.24
C ARG A 54 -10.89 -6.19 -5.94
N ASP A 55 -11.12 -7.11 -5.01
CA ASP A 55 -10.14 -8.15 -4.70
C ASP A 55 -9.95 -9.06 -5.92
N SER A 56 -8.70 -9.24 -6.33
CA SER A 56 -8.30 -10.04 -7.47
C SER A 56 -6.97 -10.75 -7.18
N THR A 57 -6.71 -11.83 -7.89
CA THR A 57 -5.44 -12.58 -7.82
C THR A 57 -4.81 -12.62 -9.19
N ILE A 58 -3.51 -12.37 -9.26
CA ILE A 58 -2.73 -12.52 -10.49
C ILE A 58 -2.08 -13.91 -10.45
N VAL A 59 -2.24 -14.68 -11.52
CA VAL A 59 -1.65 -16.00 -11.67
C VAL A 59 -0.87 -16.09 -12.98
N ARG A 60 0.24 -16.82 -12.98
CA ARG A 60 1.03 -17.10 -14.17
C ARG A 60 0.58 -18.42 -14.79
N ARG A 61 0.28 -18.42 -16.10
CA ARG A 61 -0.03 -19.62 -16.89
C ARG A 61 0.90 -19.67 -18.10
N GLY A 62 1.93 -20.50 -18.00
CA GLY A 62 3.00 -20.55 -19.01
C GLY A 62 3.76 -19.22 -19.07
N ALA A 63 3.70 -18.56 -20.24
CA ALA A 63 4.36 -17.27 -20.47
C ALA A 63 3.49 -16.06 -20.09
N SER A 64 2.18 -16.24 -19.91
CA SER A 64 1.23 -15.14 -19.72
C SER A 64 0.73 -15.02 -18.29
N PHE A 65 0.36 -13.80 -17.91
CA PHE A 65 -0.23 -13.47 -16.63
C PHE A 65 -1.72 -13.17 -16.78
N TYR A 66 -2.50 -13.72 -15.86
CA TYR A 66 -3.94 -13.55 -15.82
C TYR A 66 -4.37 -12.96 -14.48
N GLU A 67 -5.21 -11.93 -14.52
CA GLU A 67 -5.91 -11.42 -13.36
C GLU A 67 -7.29 -12.07 -13.25
N ILE A 68 -7.54 -12.72 -12.12
CA ILE A 68 -8.78 -13.40 -11.82
C ILE A 68 -9.51 -12.61 -10.72
N SER A 69 -10.70 -12.14 -11.06
CA SER A 69 -11.65 -11.54 -10.12
C SER A 69 -12.87 -12.45 -9.91
N ASN A 70 -13.83 -12.03 -9.10
CA ASN A 70 -15.06 -12.80 -8.91
C ASN A 70 -15.91 -12.93 -10.20
N THR A 71 -15.70 -12.05 -11.18
CA THR A 71 -16.56 -11.91 -12.36
C THR A 71 -15.85 -12.12 -13.68
N THR A 72 -14.51 -11.99 -13.70
CA THR A 72 -13.73 -11.95 -14.93
C THR A 72 -12.38 -12.64 -14.74
N GLU A 73 -11.89 -13.20 -15.84
CA GLU A 73 -10.50 -13.62 -16.00
C GLU A 73 -9.98 -12.94 -17.26
N GLN A 74 -8.86 -12.22 -17.13
CA GLN A 74 -8.29 -11.44 -18.23
C GLN A 74 -6.77 -11.59 -18.27
N CYS A 75 -6.21 -11.69 -19.47
CA CYS A 75 -4.76 -11.59 -19.67
C CYS A 75 -4.35 -10.13 -19.39
N ILE A 76 -3.24 -9.94 -18.68
CA ILE A 76 -2.73 -8.62 -18.29
C ILE A 76 -1.31 -8.36 -18.79
N ASP A 77 -0.80 -9.16 -19.73
CA ASP A 77 0.58 -9.06 -20.24
C ASP A 77 0.91 -7.63 -20.73
N ASP A 78 -0.05 -6.95 -21.37
CA ASP A 78 0.10 -5.57 -21.86
C ASP A 78 0.20 -4.52 -20.73
N GLU A 79 -0.18 -4.85 -19.49
CA GLU A 79 -0.05 -3.97 -18.32
C GLU A 79 1.30 -4.12 -17.61
N LEU A 80 2.02 -5.21 -17.84
CA LEU A 80 3.20 -5.55 -17.06
C LEU A 80 4.43 -4.79 -17.58
N PRO A 81 5.06 -3.94 -16.75
CA PRO A 81 6.14 -3.06 -17.22
C PRO A 81 7.48 -3.78 -17.44
N PHE A 82 7.65 -4.98 -16.90
CA PHE A 82 8.89 -5.75 -16.98
C PHE A 82 8.72 -7.20 -16.48
N ASP A 83 9.71 -8.05 -16.80
CA ASP A 83 9.83 -9.40 -16.27
C ASP A 83 10.27 -9.43 -14.80
N LEU A 84 9.69 -10.36 -14.05
CA LEU A 84 10.02 -10.56 -12.64
C LEU A 84 11.22 -11.50 -12.45
N PRO A 85 12.05 -11.26 -11.41
CA PRO A 85 13.02 -12.23 -10.95
C PRO A 85 12.36 -13.54 -10.47
N LYS A 86 13.15 -14.62 -10.40
CA LYS A 86 12.66 -15.90 -9.88
C LYS A 86 12.16 -15.73 -8.44
N GLY A 87 10.98 -16.28 -8.15
CA GLY A 87 10.36 -16.24 -6.82
C GLY A 87 9.53 -14.99 -6.53
N TRP A 88 9.60 -13.96 -7.37
CA TRP A 88 8.73 -12.79 -7.28
C TRP A 88 7.39 -13.05 -7.95
N GLU A 89 6.35 -12.37 -7.47
CA GLU A 89 4.99 -12.48 -8.00
C GLU A 89 4.39 -11.10 -8.20
N TRP A 90 3.55 -10.95 -9.23
CA TRP A 90 2.73 -9.76 -9.39
C TRP A 90 1.52 -9.84 -8.45
N ALA A 91 1.19 -8.73 -7.81
CA ALA A 91 -0.01 -8.58 -7.00
C ALA A 91 -0.54 -7.15 -7.14
N ARG A 92 -1.87 -6.99 -7.11
CA ARG A 92 -2.48 -5.65 -6.98
C ARG A 92 -2.28 -5.16 -5.54
N LEU A 93 -2.02 -3.87 -5.35
CA LEU A 93 -1.85 -3.30 -4.00
C LEU A 93 -3.02 -3.66 -3.06
N ALA A 94 -4.25 -3.65 -3.58
CA ALA A 94 -5.46 -3.99 -2.84
C ALA A 94 -5.47 -5.42 -2.26
N SER A 95 -4.74 -6.37 -2.86
CA SER A 95 -4.68 -7.75 -2.34
C SER A 95 -3.77 -7.85 -1.10
N VAL A 96 -2.79 -6.96 -0.97
CA VAL A 96 -1.78 -6.97 0.11
C VAL A 96 -2.00 -5.90 1.19
N VAL A 97 -3.03 -5.07 1.06
CA VAL A 97 -3.41 -4.06 2.05
C VAL A 97 -4.89 -4.18 2.43
N TYR A 98 -5.27 -3.49 3.51
CA TYR A 98 -6.66 -3.28 3.89
C TYR A 98 -6.85 -1.88 4.45
N ASN A 99 -8.09 -1.38 4.44
CA ASN A 99 -8.43 -0.13 5.10
C ASN A 99 -9.06 -0.40 6.48
N ARG A 100 -8.76 0.46 7.47
CA ARG A 100 -9.36 0.40 8.82
C ARG A 100 -10.81 0.88 8.87
N GLY A 101 -11.38 1.22 7.72
CA GLY A 101 -12.72 1.79 7.63
C GLY A 101 -12.76 3.28 7.96
N GLN A 102 -13.95 3.73 8.34
CA GLN A 102 -14.24 5.12 8.64
C GLN A 102 -15.18 5.21 9.83
N CYS A 103 -15.04 6.25 10.64
CA CYS A 103 -15.95 6.57 11.73
C CYS A 103 -16.21 8.07 11.81
N THR A 104 -17.29 8.44 12.49
CA THR A 104 -17.50 9.82 12.95
C THR A 104 -16.88 9.94 14.34
N PRO A 105 -16.00 10.92 14.60
CA PRO A 105 -15.42 11.12 15.93
C PRO A 105 -16.50 11.55 16.93
N HIS A 106 -16.46 10.99 18.13
CA HIS A 106 -17.38 11.31 19.24
C HIS A 106 -16.66 11.91 20.46
N THR A 107 -15.34 11.84 20.48
CA THR A 107 -14.44 12.42 21.49
C THR A 107 -13.35 13.22 20.78
N ASP A 108 -12.58 13.99 21.53
CA ASP A 108 -11.37 14.63 21.01
C ASP A 108 -10.43 13.58 20.40
N PHE A 109 -9.73 13.97 19.34
CA PHE A 109 -8.88 13.06 18.57
C PHE A 109 -7.74 13.80 17.87
N CYS A 110 -6.65 13.08 17.61
CA CYS A 110 -5.56 13.58 16.77
C CYS A 110 -6.00 13.57 15.30
N TYR A 111 -5.98 14.75 14.68
CA TYR A 111 -6.34 14.94 13.29
C TYR A 111 -5.11 15.10 12.40
N ILE A 112 -5.02 14.22 11.41
CA ILE A 112 -3.96 14.23 10.41
C ILE A 112 -4.54 14.68 9.07
N ASP A 113 -3.95 15.71 8.50
CA ASP A 113 -4.21 16.15 7.14
C ASP A 113 -2.92 16.25 6.32
N ILE A 114 -3.00 16.79 5.11
CA ILE A 114 -1.83 16.94 4.24
C ILE A 114 -0.78 17.87 4.89
N GLY A 115 -1.20 18.88 5.65
CA GLY A 115 -0.29 19.79 6.35
C GLY A 115 0.42 19.15 7.55
N SER A 116 -0.10 18.02 8.05
CA SER A 116 0.55 17.22 9.09
C SER A 116 1.77 16.42 8.59
N ILE A 117 1.98 16.33 7.27
CA ILE A 117 3.04 15.52 6.66
C ILE A 117 4.19 16.42 6.21
N ASN A 118 5.41 16.12 6.67
CA ASN A 118 6.63 16.66 6.09
C ASN A 118 7.00 15.83 4.85
N ASN A 119 6.75 16.37 3.66
CA ASN A 119 6.97 15.66 2.40
C ASN A 119 8.45 15.55 1.97
N ILE A 120 9.35 16.31 2.59
CA ILE A 120 10.80 16.19 2.34
C ILE A 120 11.33 14.95 3.05
N ASN A 121 10.96 14.80 4.32
CA ASN A 121 11.43 13.71 5.18
C ASN A 121 10.48 12.51 5.20
N GLN A 122 9.29 12.64 4.61
CA GLN A 122 8.23 11.62 4.57
C GLN A 122 7.85 11.13 5.98
N THR A 123 7.70 12.08 6.90
CA THR A 123 7.38 11.85 8.31
C THR A 123 6.18 12.69 8.73
N LEU A 124 5.51 12.27 9.82
CA LEU A 124 4.54 13.12 10.48
C LEU A 124 5.24 14.24 11.26
N ASN A 125 4.58 15.40 11.34
CA ASN A 125 5.04 16.48 12.20
C ASN A 125 5.13 16.01 13.67
N PRO A 126 6.08 16.55 14.46
CA PRO A 126 6.26 16.12 15.85
C PRO A 126 5.05 16.45 16.71
N ASN A 127 4.46 17.63 16.52
CA ASN A 127 3.29 18.09 17.27
C ASN A 127 2.00 17.46 16.74
N GLU A 128 1.13 17.07 17.66
CA GLU A 128 -0.20 16.56 17.35
C GLU A 128 -1.21 17.70 17.21
N THR A 129 -2.15 17.54 16.27
CA THR A 129 -3.26 18.46 16.09
C THR A 129 -4.50 17.83 16.71
N ILE A 130 -4.73 18.09 17.99
CA ILE A 130 -5.93 17.59 18.68
C ILE A 130 -7.11 18.50 18.38
N ILE A 131 -8.24 17.93 17.95
CA ILE A 131 -9.47 18.66 17.67
C ILE A 131 -10.69 17.97 18.28
N SER A 132 -11.70 18.76 18.59
CA SER A 132 -12.98 18.27 19.11
C SER A 132 -13.97 17.90 17.99
N PRO A 133 -14.91 16.95 18.24
CA PRO A 133 -15.89 16.51 17.24
C PRO A 133 -16.73 17.62 16.61
N ASN A 134 -17.06 18.65 17.36
CA ASN A 134 -17.91 19.77 16.93
C ASN A 134 -17.26 20.66 15.86
N VAL A 135 -15.92 20.70 15.81
CA VAL A 135 -15.14 21.46 14.81
C VAL A 135 -14.48 20.54 13.79
N ALA A 136 -14.73 19.23 13.85
CA ALA A 136 -14.11 18.24 12.99
C ALA A 136 -14.51 18.47 11.51
N PRO A 137 -13.55 18.60 10.58
CA PRO A 137 -13.88 18.75 9.18
C PRO A 137 -14.54 17.47 8.65
N SER A 138 -15.37 17.60 7.61
CA SER A 138 -16.10 16.47 7.01
C SER A 138 -15.18 15.33 6.53
N ARG A 139 -13.92 15.65 6.18
CA ARG A 139 -12.88 14.70 5.75
C ARG A 139 -12.23 13.89 6.89
N ALA A 140 -12.39 14.31 8.16
CA ALA A 140 -11.82 13.62 9.32
C ALA A 140 -12.62 12.35 9.64
N ARG A 141 -12.41 11.29 8.86
CA ARG A 141 -13.21 10.06 8.94
C ARG A 141 -12.40 8.77 8.93
N LYS A 142 -11.19 8.75 8.35
CA LYS A 142 -10.40 7.52 8.22
C LYS A 142 -9.67 7.21 9.52
N LEU A 143 -9.82 5.97 9.98
CA LEU A 143 -9.04 5.44 11.08
C LEU A 143 -7.63 5.07 10.59
N VAL A 144 -6.64 5.36 11.42
CA VAL A 144 -5.23 5.04 11.16
C VAL A 144 -4.57 4.59 12.45
N CYS A 145 -3.52 3.76 12.37
CA CYS A 145 -2.74 3.31 13.52
C CYS A 145 -1.25 3.28 13.19
N TYR A 146 -0.44 3.04 14.23
CA TYR A 146 0.98 2.73 14.08
C TYR A 146 1.22 1.67 12.99
N GLY A 147 2.21 1.92 12.13
CA GLY A 147 2.59 1.08 10.99
C GLY A 147 1.79 1.32 9.71
N ASP A 148 0.70 2.10 9.74
CA ASP A 148 -0.04 2.42 8.51
C ASP A 148 0.77 3.36 7.60
N ILE A 149 0.59 3.20 6.29
CA ILE A 149 1.15 4.10 5.28
C ILE A 149 0.09 5.13 4.90
N LEU A 150 0.40 6.40 5.11
CA LEU A 150 -0.39 7.51 4.60
C LEU A 150 0.11 7.90 3.22
N TYR A 151 -0.81 8.03 2.26
CA TYR A 151 -0.51 8.45 0.90
C TYR A 151 -1.59 9.41 0.41
N ALA A 152 -1.21 10.67 0.15
CA ALA A 152 -2.13 11.66 -0.37
C ALA A 152 -2.45 11.42 -1.85
N THR A 153 -3.73 11.23 -2.16
CA THR A 153 -4.21 11.09 -3.53
C THR A 153 -4.37 12.44 -4.26
N VAL A 154 -4.32 13.55 -3.52
CA VAL A 154 -4.33 14.90 -4.08
C VAL A 154 -2.90 15.31 -4.38
N ARG A 155 -2.62 15.64 -5.65
CA ARG A 155 -1.28 16.04 -6.13
C ARG A 155 -0.19 15.04 -5.68
N PRO A 156 -0.28 13.75 -6.08
CA PRO A 156 0.61 12.69 -5.61
C PRO A 156 2.10 12.96 -5.90
N TYR A 157 2.40 13.76 -6.93
CA TYR A 157 3.74 14.21 -7.28
C TYR A 157 4.42 15.08 -6.19
N LEU A 158 3.67 15.58 -5.21
CA LEU A 158 4.23 16.29 -4.06
C LEU A 158 4.75 15.36 -2.96
N HIS A 159 4.56 14.04 -3.12
CA HIS A 159 5.05 13.02 -2.19
C HIS A 159 4.63 13.24 -0.73
N ASN A 160 3.40 13.73 -0.52
CA ASN A 160 2.78 13.78 0.80
C ASN A 160 2.40 12.36 1.23
N MET A 161 3.40 11.64 1.71
CA MET A 161 3.28 10.26 2.18
C MET A 161 4.25 10.04 3.35
N CYS A 162 3.85 9.19 4.29
CA CYS A 162 4.66 8.81 5.43
C CYS A 162 4.19 7.48 6.01
N ILE A 163 5.04 6.85 6.82
CA ILE A 163 4.63 5.75 7.71
C ILE A 163 4.26 6.38 9.06
N ILE A 164 3.21 5.89 9.70
CA ILE A 164 2.91 6.25 11.08
C ILE A 164 3.85 5.48 11.99
N ASP A 165 4.84 6.16 12.55
CA ASP A 165 5.92 5.62 13.37
C ASP A 165 5.84 6.06 14.85
N LYS A 166 4.70 6.63 15.24
CA LYS A 166 4.42 7.03 16.62
C LYS A 166 3.01 6.64 17.04
N GLU A 167 2.82 6.47 18.35
CA GLU A 167 1.50 6.38 18.95
C GLU A 167 0.93 7.79 19.15
N PHE A 168 -0.40 7.90 19.18
CA PHE A 168 -1.10 9.17 19.41
C PHE A 168 -1.60 9.23 20.84
N SER A 169 -1.63 10.44 21.40
CA SER A 169 -2.18 10.68 22.74
C SER A 169 -3.70 10.58 22.83
#